data_AF-A0A1V6N1U8-F1
#
_entry.id   AF-A0A1V6N1U8-F1
#
_cell.length_a   1.000
_cell.length_b   1.000
_cell.length_c   1.000
_cell.angle_alpha   90.00
_cell.angle_beta   90.00
_cell.angle_gamma   90.00
#
_symmetry.space_group_name_H-M   'P 1'
#
loop_
_entity.id
_entity.type
_entity.pdbx_description
1 polymer ?
#
loop_
_entity_poly.entity_id
_entity_poly.type
_entity_poly.pdbx_seq_one_letter_code
_entity_poly.pdbx_strand_id
1 'polypeptide(L)'
;MSSIVLYVFLAMIIGVVFYHFEDKILSFIEKTLNVKIKRGNCKSLDCYTYFGLNILLSLILIIFLFCLYFPVVIDTNNFPVFVGFIFMFLYPLIFMMIRKNTFNENTISYAGLGHSPCNMLEKCTGYCPIWYWLLSLIIGGSATVWGFSMLNFPEIPLYAGLIILFSGLISQTVILFPDIIDKFVSVDMKTIKGLKLMLIITVLLSIILIALRVIIITFLI
;
A
#
# COMPACT_ATOMS: atom_id res chain seq x y z
N MET A 1 10.29 27.21 -8.16
CA MET A 1 10.13 25.78 -7.85
C MET A 1 8.64 25.48 -7.94
N SER A 2 8.20 24.50 -8.74
CA SER A 2 6.78 24.10 -8.72
C SER A 2 6.39 23.74 -7.28
N SER A 3 5.18 24.11 -6.84
CA SER A 3 4.68 23.81 -5.50
C SER A 3 4.82 22.32 -5.17
N ILE A 4 4.59 21.44 -6.15
CA ILE A 4 4.81 19.99 -6.05
C ILE A 4 6.23 19.66 -5.58
N VAL A 5 7.26 20.31 -6.14
CA VAL A 5 8.66 20.05 -5.78
C VAL A 5 8.94 20.50 -4.33
N LEU A 6 8.33 21.59 -3.89
CA LEU A 6 8.42 22.04 -2.49
C LEU A 6 7.78 21.03 -1.54
N TYR A 7 6.59 20.50 -1.86
CA TYR A 7 5.90 19.52 -1.02
C TYR A 7 6.58 18.14 -1.02
N VAL A 8 7.20 17.74 -2.14
CA VAL A 8 8.07 16.55 -2.16
C VAL A 8 9.28 16.75 -1.24
N PHE A 9 9.90 17.94 -1.27
CA PHE A 9 11.02 18.25 -0.37
C PHE A 9 10.59 18.28 1.11
N LEU A 10 9.42 18.87 1.41
CA LEU A 10 8.83 18.87 2.74
C LEU A 10 8.54 17.44 3.23
N ALA A 11 7.96 16.59 2.39
CA ALA A 11 7.71 15.18 2.70
C ALA A 11 9.01 14.42 3.01
N MET A 12 10.09 14.69 2.27
CA MET A 12 11.40 14.11 2.56
C MET A 12 11.93 14.56 3.93
N ILE A 13 11.83 15.86 4.25
CA ILE A 13 12.25 16.37 5.57
C ILE A 13 11.44 15.71 6.69
N ILE A 14 10.11 15.68 6.56
CA ILE A 14 9.23 15.05 7.56
C ILE A 14 9.56 13.56 7.69
N GLY A 15 9.82 12.87 6.59
CA GLY A 15 10.24 11.46 6.59
C GLY A 15 11.55 11.24 7.34
N VAL A 16 12.57 12.09 7.14
CA VAL A 16 13.85 12.02 7.86
C VAL A 16 13.66 12.29 9.36
N VAL A 17 12.87 13.30 9.71
CA VAL A 17 12.54 13.61 11.11
C VAL A 17 11.80 12.42 11.73
N PHE A 18 10.78 11.90 11.06
CA PHE A 18 10.03 10.73 11.52
C PHE A 18 10.98 9.55 11.77
N TYR A 19 11.86 9.22 10.82
CA TYR A 19 12.83 8.14 10.97
C TYR A 19 13.77 8.30 12.18
N HIS A 20 14.16 9.54 12.51
CA HIS A 20 14.99 9.82 13.69
C HIS A 20 14.22 9.70 15.01
N PHE A 21 12.95 10.11 15.03
CA PHE A 21 12.12 10.11 16.24
C PHE A 21 11.21 8.88 16.37
N GLU A 22 11.22 7.98 15.39
CA GLU A 22 10.33 6.84 15.28
C GLU A 22 10.29 6.00 16.56
N ASP A 23 11.45 5.62 17.11
CA ASP A 23 11.53 4.80 18.32
C ASP A 23 10.86 5.47 19.52
N LYS A 24 10.99 6.80 19.64
CA LYS A 24 10.35 7.58 20.71
C LYS A 24 8.83 7.64 20.51
N ILE A 25 8.38 7.90 19.29
CA ILE A 25 6.96 7.96 18.92
C ILE A 25 6.31 6.59 19.20
N LEU A 26 6.91 5.51 18.73
CA LEU A 26 6.38 4.18 18.91
C LEU A 26 6.40 3.73 20.37
N SER A 27 7.47 4.01 21.13
CA SER A 27 7.51 3.73 22.56
C SER A 27 6.44 4.49 23.35
N PHE A 28 6.14 5.73 22.94
CA PHE A 28 5.02 6.48 23.53
C PHE A 28 3.68 5.78 23.24
N ILE A 29 3.43 5.39 22.00
CA ILE A 29 2.19 4.67 21.61
C ILE A 29 2.09 3.31 22.33
N GLU A 30 3.18 2.55 22.43
CA GLU A 30 3.23 1.27 23.18
C GLU A 30 2.77 1.46 24.63
N LYS A 31 3.27 2.51 25.30
CA LYS A 31 2.88 2.85 26.68
C LYS A 31 1.42 3.28 26.78
N THR A 32 0.95 4.11 25.85
CA THR A 32 -0.42 4.63 25.87
C THR A 32 -1.46 3.55 25.59
N LEU A 33 -1.19 2.67 24.62
CA LEU A 33 -2.14 1.63 24.21
C LEU A 33 -1.94 0.30 24.94
N ASN A 34 -0.88 0.17 25.74
CA ASN A 34 -0.49 -1.08 26.41
C ASN A 34 -0.38 -2.26 25.44
N VAL A 35 0.28 -2.02 24.31
CA VAL A 35 0.47 -2.98 23.21
C VAL A 35 1.93 -3.03 22.82
N LYS A 36 2.37 -4.20 22.32
CA LYS A 36 3.73 -4.39 21.82
C LYS A 36 3.79 -4.09 20.31
N ILE A 37 4.51 -3.04 19.93
CA ILE A 37 4.70 -2.60 18.54
C ILE A 37 6.01 -3.19 17.99
N LYS A 38 7.08 -3.23 18.79
CA LYS A 38 8.38 -3.80 18.40
C LYS A 38 8.70 -5.08 19.17
N ARG A 39 9.26 -6.07 18.48
CA ARG A 39 9.79 -7.31 19.04
C ARG A 39 11.10 -7.08 19.80
N GLY A 40 11.91 -6.11 19.35
CA GLY A 40 13.17 -5.71 19.98
C GLY A 40 13.65 -4.35 19.48
N ASN A 41 14.81 -3.90 19.98
CA ASN A 41 15.43 -2.62 19.59
C ASN A 41 16.12 -2.74 18.24
N CYS A 42 15.34 -2.64 17.16
CA CYS A 42 15.86 -2.56 15.81
C CYS A 42 14.89 -1.81 14.86
N LYS A 43 15.42 -1.40 13.70
CA LYS A 43 14.70 -0.65 12.66
C LYS A 43 14.41 -1.47 11.40
N SER A 44 14.74 -2.76 11.39
CA SER A 44 14.31 -3.65 10.29
C SER A 44 12.80 -3.84 10.33
N LEU A 45 12.17 -4.03 9.18
CA LEU A 45 10.73 -4.35 9.09
C LEU A 45 10.35 -5.61 9.88
N ASP A 46 11.28 -6.55 10.01
CA ASP A 46 11.10 -7.79 10.78
C ASP A 46 11.05 -7.58 12.30
N CYS A 47 11.41 -6.37 12.76
CA CYS A 47 11.42 -5.99 14.17
C CYS A 47 10.03 -5.59 14.65
N TYR A 48 9.10 -5.31 13.75
CA TYR A 48 7.75 -4.88 14.10
C TYR A 48 6.85 -6.10 14.27
N THR A 49 5.94 -6.01 15.23
CA THR A 49 4.81 -6.94 15.27
C THR A 49 3.85 -6.64 14.11
N TYR A 50 2.98 -7.57 13.76
CA TYR A 50 1.94 -7.33 12.76
C TYR A 50 1.09 -6.10 13.10
N PHE A 51 0.73 -5.97 14.38
CA PHE A 51 0.03 -4.79 14.87
C PHE A 51 0.89 -3.52 14.75
N GLY A 52 2.18 -3.62 15.09
CA GLY A 52 3.13 -2.52 14.95
C GLY A 52 3.33 -2.05 13.52
N LEU A 53 3.34 -2.97 12.54
CA LEU A 53 3.39 -2.63 11.12
C LEU A 53 2.15 -1.86 10.69
N ASN A 54 0.96 -2.27 11.12
CA ASN A 54 -0.26 -1.54 10.80
C ASN A 54 -0.25 -0.12 11.39
N ILE A 55 0.28 0.07 12.61
CA ILE A 55 0.48 1.41 13.19
C ILE A 55 1.47 2.22 12.36
N LEU A 56 2.63 1.65 12.04
CA LEU A 56 3.66 2.31 11.26
C LEU A 56 3.13 2.78 9.90
N LEU A 57 2.44 1.90 9.17
CA LEU A 57 1.84 2.24 7.88
C LEU A 57 0.75 3.31 8.00
N SER A 58 -0.02 3.31 9.09
CA SER A 58 -1.02 4.35 9.38
C SER A 58 -0.37 5.71 9.66
N LEU A 59 0.76 5.75 10.38
CA LEU A 59 1.53 6.98 10.59
C LEU A 59 2.11 7.52 9.29
N ILE A 60 2.67 6.63 8.45
CA ILE A 60 3.16 6.98 7.11
C ILE A 60 2.02 7.58 6.27
N LEU A 61 0.82 6.98 6.33
CA LEU A 61 -0.36 7.50 5.64
C LEU A 61 -0.71 8.92 6.11
N ILE A 62 -0.76 9.17 7.41
CA ILE A 62 -1.08 10.51 7.95
C ILE A 62 -0.08 11.56 7.45
N ILE A 63 1.21 11.25 7.51
CA ILE A 63 2.27 12.13 7.00
C ILE A 63 2.08 12.40 5.51
N PHE A 64 1.83 11.34 4.73
CA PHE A 64 1.64 11.43 3.29
C PHE A 64 0.42 12.29 2.92
N LEU A 65 -0.72 12.10 3.58
CA LEU A 65 -1.93 12.89 3.36
C LEU A 65 -1.71 14.36 3.72
N PHE A 66 -1.03 14.64 4.83
CA PHE A 66 -0.69 16.02 5.20
C PHE A 66 0.14 16.71 4.11
N CYS A 67 1.14 16.00 3.57
CA CYS A 67 2.00 16.55 2.51
C CYS A 67 1.28 16.71 1.17
N LEU A 68 0.32 15.84 0.86
CA LEU A 68 -0.43 15.88 -0.40
C LEU A 68 -1.60 16.85 -0.40
N TYR A 69 -2.15 17.19 0.77
CA TYR A 69 -3.37 18.00 0.85
C TYR A 69 -3.22 19.31 0.07
N PHE A 70 -2.17 20.07 0.33
CA PHE A 70 -1.98 21.35 -0.35
C PHE A 70 -1.77 21.23 -1.88
N PRO A 71 -0.77 20.48 -2.38
CA PRO A 71 -0.52 20.42 -3.82
C PRO A 71 -1.66 19.78 -4.60
N VAL A 72 -2.43 18.86 -4.01
CA VAL A 72 -3.54 18.20 -4.69
C VAL A 72 -4.83 19.01 -4.56
N VAL A 73 -5.24 19.37 -3.34
CA VAL A 73 -6.53 20.01 -3.09
C VAL A 73 -6.48 21.50 -3.44
N ILE A 74 -5.44 22.21 -3.00
CA ILE A 74 -5.37 23.66 -3.13
C ILE A 74 -4.82 24.06 -4.51
N ASP A 75 -3.67 23.53 -4.91
CA ASP A 75 -3.02 23.98 -6.16
C ASP A 75 -3.72 23.44 -7.41
N THR A 76 -4.17 22.18 -7.42
CA THR A 76 -4.85 21.59 -8.59
C THR A 76 -6.37 21.68 -8.53
N ASN A 77 -6.94 22.18 -7.44
CA ASN A 77 -8.39 22.22 -7.20
C ASN A 77 -9.08 20.87 -7.48
N ASN A 78 -8.45 19.77 -7.04
CA ASN A 78 -8.90 18.40 -7.31
C ASN A 78 -9.02 17.61 -6.00
N PHE A 79 -10.00 18.01 -5.18
CA PHE A 79 -10.32 17.31 -3.93
C PHE A 79 -10.64 15.82 -4.14
N PRO A 80 -11.35 15.40 -5.21
CA PRO A 80 -11.58 13.97 -5.47
C PRO A 80 -10.28 13.15 -5.54
N VAL A 81 -9.22 13.63 -6.20
CA VAL A 81 -7.91 12.93 -6.20
C VAL A 81 -7.37 12.70 -4.80
N PHE A 82 -7.51 13.68 -3.91
CA PHE A 82 -7.09 13.54 -2.52
C PHE A 82 -7.87 12.43 -1.80
N VAL A 83 -9.18 12.33 -2.02
CA VAL A 83 -9.99 11.20 -1.55
C VAL A 83 -9.51 9.89 -2.17
N GLY A 84 -9.15 9.88 -3.45
CA GLY A 84 -8.55 8.73 -4.12
C GLY A 84 -7.26 8.25 -3.47
N PHE A 85 -6.38 9.17 -3.04
CA PHE A 85 -5.20 8.81 -2.26
C PHE A 85 -5.58 8.20 -0.90
N ILE A 86 -6.56 8.76 -0.18
CA ILE A 86 -7.04 8.15 1.07
C ILE A 86 -7.48 6.71 0.83
N PHE A 87 -8.32 6.45 -0.18
CA PHE A 87 -8.78 5.10 -0.50
C PHE A 87 -7.64 4.18 -0.92
N MET A 88 -6.72 4.64 -1.78
CA MET A 88 -5.59 3.85 -2.24
C MET A 88 -4.76 3.29 -1.07
N PHE A 89 -4.56 4.08 -0.02
CA PHE A 89 -3.77 3.66 1.13
C PHE A 89 -4.59 2.94 2.21
N LEU A 90 -5.80 3.43 2.50
CA LEU A 90 -6.62 2.90 3.59
C LEU A 90 -7.25 1.55 3.22
N TYR A 91 -7.64 1.36 1.97
CA TYR A 91 -8.25 0.13 1.49
C TYR A 91 -7.39 -1.11 1.78
N PRO A 92 -6.11 -1.17 1.37
CA PRO A 92 -5.26 -2.32 1.68
C PRO A 92 -4.98 -2.47 3.18
N LEU A 93 -4.89 -1.38 3.96
CA LEU A 93 -4.71 -1.47 5.41
C LEU A 93 -5.89 -2.16 6.09
N ILE A 94 -7.11 -1.72 5.79
CA ILE A 94 -8.34 -2.32 6.33
C ILE A 94 -8.45 -3.78 5.90
N PHE A 95 -8.21 -4.08 4.62
CA PHE A 95 -8.27 -5.44 4.12
C PHE A 95 -7.25 -6.36 4.80
N MET A 96 -6.00 -5.93 4.96
CA MET A 96 -5.01 -6.72 5.69
C MET A 96 -5.44 -6.99 7.13
N MET A 97 -6.01 -6.01 7.84
CA MET A 97 -6.54 -6.18 9.20
C MET A 97 -7.69 -7.19 9.27
N ILE A 98 -8.63 -7.13 8.33
CA ILE A 98 -9.73 -8.10 8.22
C ILE A 98 -9.16 -9.50 7.97
N ARG A 99 -8.11 -9.60 7.14
CA ARG A 99 -7.46 -10.86 6.76
C ARG A 99 -6.33 -11.27 7.70
N LYS A 100 -6.50 -11.06 9.02
CA LYS A 100 -5.51 -11.44 10.06
C LYS A 100 -5.11 -12.92 10.05
N ASN A 101 -5.95 -13.81 9.52
CA ASN A 101 -5.60 -15.23 9.41
C ASN A 101 -4.58 -15.49 8.30
N THR A 102 -4.52 -14.61 7.30
CA THR A 102 -3.58 -14.66 6.18
C THR A 102 -2.35 -13.78 6.45
N PHE A 103 -2.56 -12.57 6.96
CA PHE A 103 -1.51 -11.61 7.31
C PHE A 103 -1.34 -11.57 8.83
N ASN A 104 -0.28 -12.16 9.36
CA ASN A 104 -0.02 -12.21 10.80
C ASN A 104 1.46 -12.28 11.14
N GLU A 105 1.73 -12.38 12.44
CA GLU A 105 3.05 -12.48 13.04
C GLU A 105 3.95 -13.54 12.38
N ASN A 106 3.37 -14.68 11.99
CA ASN A 106 4.10 -15.81 11.40
C ASN A 106 4.40 -15.60 9.92
N THR A 107 3.67 -14.70 9.25
CA THR A 107 3.93 -14.34 7.84
C THR A 107 4.88 -13.16 7.71
N ILE A 108 5.27 -12.54 8.82
CA ILE A 108 6.36 -11.56 8.92
C ILE A 108 7.61 -12.32 9.35
N SER A 109 8.37 -12.88 8.39
CA SER A 109 9.61 -13.56 8.73
C SER A 109 10.70 -13.37 7.66
N TYR A 110 11.78 -12.69 8.06
CA TYR A 110 13.17 -13.06 7.73
C TYR A 110 14.16 -12.74 8.87
N ALA A 111 14.95 -13.74 9.28
CA ALA A 111 16.33 -13.64 9.79
C ALA A 111 16.71 -12.83 11.07
N GLY A 112 15.78 -12.28 11.86
CA GLY A 112 16.14 -11.37 12.97
C GLY A 112 16.37 -11.95 14.38
N LEU A 113 15.92 -13.17 14.71
CA LEU A 113 15.85 -13.66 16.10
C LEU A 113 16.27 -15.14 16.27
N GLY A 114 17.45 -15.52 15.78
CA GLY A 114 18.16 -16.72 16.25
C GLY A 114 17.53 -18.10 15.97
N HIS A 115 16.36 -18.18 15.36
CA HIS A 115 15.78 -19.44 14.86
C HIS A 115 16.01 -19.55 13.35
N SER A 116 17.20 -20.06 12.99
CA SER A 116 17.53 -20.53 11.63
C SER A 116 16.67 -21.75 11.24
N PRO A 117 16.69 -22.20 9.97
CA PRO A 117 15.85 -21.73 8.88
C PRO A 117 14.92 -22.86 8.39
N CYS A 118 13.78 -22.50 7.79
CA CYS A 118 13.28 -23.33 6.70
C CYS A 118 14.38 -23.36 5.63
N ASN A 119 14.86 -24.55 5.26
CA ASN A 119 15.92 -24.84 4.29
C ASN A 119 16.33 -23.67 3.37
N MET A 120 17.61 -23.29 3.47
CA MET A 120 18.27 -22.10 2.88
C MET A 120 18.23 -21.95 1.34
N LEU A 121 17.46 -22.74 0.59
CA LEU A 121 17.36 -22.59 -0.87
C LEU A 121 16.24 -21.67 -1.33
N GLU A 122 15.21 -21.42 -0.51
CA GLU A 122 14.20 -20.41 -0.80
C GLU A 122 13.94 -19.59 0.45
N LYS A 123 14.25 -18.30 0.37
CA LYS A 123 13.76 -17.34 1.35
C LYS A 123 12.21 -17.30 1.25
N CYS A 124 11.49 -18.16 1.97
CA CYS A 124 10.09 -18.00 2.40
C CYS A 124 9.76 -16.59 2.94
N THR A 125 9.32 -15.65 2.10
CA THR A 125 8.90 -14.28 2.51
C THR A 125 7.61 -14.27 3.33
N GLY A 126 6.91 -15.40 3.40
CA GLY A 126 5.54 -15.47 3.86
C GLY A 126 4.61 -14.58 3.02
N TYR A 127 3.37 -14.43 3.49
CA TYR A 127 2.51 -13.33 3.06
C TYR A 127 2.90 -12.06 3.84
N CYS A 128 4.10 -11.54 3.62
CA CYS A 128 4.59 -10.36 4.33
C CYS A 128 3.71 -9.14 4.01
N PRO A 129 2.98 -8.58 5.00
CA PRO A 129 1.92 -7.59 4.77
C PRO A 129 2.39 -6.35 3.99
N ILE A 130 3.62 -5.90 4.25
CA ILE A 130 4.18 -4.69 3.64
C ILE A 130 4.29 -4.83 2.12
N TRP A 131 4.76 -5.98 1.63
CA TRP A 131 4.89 -6.19 0.20
C TRP A 131 3.53 -6.19 -0.49
N TYR A 132 2.54 -6.86 0.10
CA TYR A 132 1.19 -6.90 -0.44
C TYR A 132 0.49 -5.54 -0.38
N TRP A 133 0.75 -4.76 0.67
CA TRP A 133 0.33 -3.37 0.75
C TRP A 133 0.93 -2.52 -0.37
N LEU A 134 2.26 -2.58 -0.56
CA LEU A 134 2.96 -1.84 -1.62
C LEU A 134 2.48 -2.22 -3.02
N LEU A 135 2.30 -3.52 -3.29
CA LEU A 135 1.75 -3.99 -4.56
C LEU A 135 0.31 -3.49 -4.78
N SER A 136 -0.51 -3.49 -3.74
CA SER A 136 -1.85 -2.90 -3.80
C SER A 136 -1.82 -1.40 -4.06
N LEU A 137 -0.86 -0.65 -3.48
CA LEU A 137 -0.71 0.79 -3.76
C LEU A 137 -0.39 1.05 -5.23
N ILE A 138 0.47 0.24 -5.85
CA ILE A 138 0.82 0.40 -7.28
C ILE A 138 -0.44 0.31 -8.15
N ILE A 139 -1.28 -0.70 -7.89
CA ILE A 139 -2.56 -0.87 -8.62
C ILE A 139 -3.51 0.29 -8.30
N GLY A 140 -3.66 0.66 -7.04
CA GLY A 140 -4.54 1.75 -6.64
C GLY A 140 -4.15 3.09 -7.26
N GLY A 141 -2.85 3.35 -7.42
CA GLY A 141 -2.33 4.53 -8.09
C GLY A 141 -2.63 4.54 -9.59
N SER A 142 -2.63 3.37 -10.23
CA SER A 142 -2.91 3.24 -11.67
C SER A 142 -4.38 3.52 -12.03
N ALA A 143 -5.32 3.21 -11.13
CA ALA A 143 -6.76 3.27 -11.43
C ALA A 143 -7.61 3.98 -10.38
N THR A 144 -7.49 3.64 -9.10
CA THR A 144 -8.37 4.21 -8.06
C THR A 144 -8.21 5.73 -7.95
N VAL A 145 -6.98 6.23 -7.86
CA VAL A 145 -6.71 7.69 -7.81
C VAL A 145 -7.19 8.39 -9.08
N TRP A 146 -6.98 7.77 -10.24
CA TRP A 146 -7.44 8.30 -11.53
C TRP A 146 -8.95 8.30 -11.66
N GLY A 147 -9.63 7.25 -11.23
CA GLY A 147 -11.08 7.13 -11.25
C GLY A 147 -11.72 8.24 -10.42
N PHE A 148 -11.17 8.53 -9.23
CA PHE A 148 -11.58 9.69 -8.44
C PHE A 148 -11.28 11.02 -9.14
N SER A 149 -10.10 11.17 -9.76
CA SER A 149 -9.75 12.37 -10.55
C SER A 149 -10.77 12.67 -11.63
N MET A 150 -11.21 11.64 -12.35
CA MET A 150 -12.20 11.75 -13.42
C MET A 150 -13.54 12.31 -12.94
N LEU A 151 -13.92 12.05 -11.69
CA LEU A 151 -15.16 12.60 -11.11
C LEU A 151 -15.11 14.13 -10.91
N ASN A 152 -13.93 14.73 -10.99
CA ASN A 152 -13.74 16.19 -10.85
C ASN A 152 -13.99 16.94 -12.17
N PHE A 153 -13.91 16.27 -13.32
CA PHE A 153 -13.98 16.92 -14.63
C PHE A 153 -15.38 16.77 -15.23
N PRO A 154 -16.09 17.88 -15.48
CA PRO A 154 -17.48 17.82 -15.96
C PRO A 154 -17.61 17.26 -17.38
N GLU A 155 -16.53 17.30 -18.17
CA GLU A 155 -16.50 16.72 -19.52
C GLU A 155 -16.47 15.20 -19.50
N ILE A 156 -16.08 14.59 -18.36
CA ILE A 156 -15.97 13.15 -18.22
C ILE A 156 -17.28 12.60 -17.63
N PRO A 157 -17.98 11.68 -18.32
CA PRO A 157 -19.19 11.07 -17.77
C PRO A 157 -18.91 10.35 -16.45
N LEU A 158 -19.80 10.53 -15.47
CA LEU A 158 -19.65 9.94 -14.13
C LEU A 158 -19.38 8.43 -14.17
N TYR A 159 -20.08 7.71 -15.05
CA TYR A 159 -19.93 6.25 -15.18
C TYR A 159 -18.52 5.84 -15.61
N ALA A 160 -17.83 6.64 -16.42
CA ALA A 160 -16.46 6.37 -16.86
C ALA A 160 -15.50 6.39 -15.66
N GLY A 161 -15.60 7.42 -14.81
CA GLY A 161 -14.81 7.52 -13.58
C GLY A 161 -15.10 6.37 -12.61
N LEU A 162 -16.37 6.01 -12.44
CA LEU A 162 -16.78 4.89 -11.56
C LEU A 162 -16.27 3.54 -12.05
N ILE A 163 -16.33 3.24 -13.35
CA ILE A 163 -15.80 1.98 -13.92
C ILE A 163 -14.31 1.84 -13.60
N ILE A 164 -13.52 2.90 -13.82
CA ILE A 164 -12.07 2.89 -13.52
C ILE A 164 -11.81 2.74 -12.02
N LEU A 165 -12.56 3.48 -11.18
CA LEU A 165 -12.44 3.41 -9.73
C LEU A 165 -12.70 2.00 -9.21
N PHE A 166 -13.83 1.38 -9.59
CA PHE A 166 -14.18 0.04 -9.14
C PHE A 166 -13.25 -1.03 -9.70
N SER A 167 -12.82 -0.91 -10.96
CA SER A 167 -11.82 -1.82 -11.54
C SER A 167 -10.50 -1.77 -10.76
N GLY A 168 -10.08 -0.57 -10.34
CA GLY A 168 -8.93 -0.39 -9.48
C GLY A 168 -9.08 -1.05 -8.11
N LEU A 169 -10.21 -0.85 -7.42
CA LEU A 169 -10.48 -1.47 -6.11
C LEU A 169 -10.55 -3.00 -6.20
N ILE A 170 -11.19 -3.55 -7.24
CA ILE A 170 -11.23 -5.00 -7.49
C ILE A 170 -9.81 -5.53 -7.67
N SER A 171 -8.98 -4.85 -8.47
CA SER A 171 -7.62 -5.28 -8.76
C SER A 171 -6.70 -5.20 -7.53
N GLN A 172 -6.86 -4.15 -6.70
CA GLN A 172 -6.22 -4.08 -5.38
C GLN A 172 -6.59 -5.28 -4.51
N THR A 173 -7.88 -5.64 -4.52
CA THR A 173 -8.40 -6.80 -3.79
C THR A 173 -7.70 -8.07 -4.24
N VAL A 174 -7.60 -8.33 -5.55
CA VAL A 174 -6.93 -9.54 -6.09
C VAL A 174 -5.52 -9.71 -5.49
N ILE A 175 -4.74 -8.64 -5.40
CA ILE A 175 -3.38 -8.68 -4.81
C ILE A 175 -3.42 -9.04 -3.33
N LEU A 176 -4.41 -8.55 -2.60
CA LEU A 176 -4.58 -8.82 -1.18
C LEU A 176 -5.13 -10.21 -0.87
N PHE A 177 -5.35 -11.06 -1.89
CA PHE A 177 -5.78 -12.47 -1.77
C PHE A 177 -4.72 -13.49 -2.26
N PRO A 178 -3.48 -13.46 -1.75
CA PRO A 178 -2.42 -14.35 -2.23
C PRO A 178 -2.66 -15.83 -1.95
N ASP A 179 -3.35 -16.16 -0.87
CA ASP A 179 -3.75 -17.51 -0.49
C ASP A 179 -4.86 -18.10 -1.38
N ILE A 180 -5.65 -17.26 -2.03
CA ILE A 180 -6.58 -17.73 -3.08
C ILE A 180 -5.78 -18.01 -4.34
N ILE A 181 -4.88 -17.10 -4.73
CA ILE A 181 -4.02 -17.27 -5.91
C ILE A 181 -3.14 -18.51 -5.79
N ASP A 182 -2.61 -18.79 -4.60
CA ASP A 182 -1.80 -19.97 -4.26
C ASP A 182 -2.49 -21.29 -4.63
N LYS A 183 -3.84 -21.33 -4.63
CA LYS A 183 -4.60 -22.52 -5.04
C LYS A 183 -4.65 -22.75 -6.55
N PHE A 184 -4.36 -21.72 -7.34
CA PHE A 184 -4.47 -21.75 -8.80
C PHE A 184 -3.11 -21.79 -9.50
N VAL A 185 -2.02 -21.47 -8.78
CA VAL A 185 -0.67 -21.45 -9.33
C VAL A 185 0.16 -22.60 -8.77
N SER A 186 1.11 -23.10 -9.55
CA SER A 186 2.04 -24.15 -9.11
C SER A 186 3.22 -23.61 -8.29
N VAL A 187 3.26 -22.30 -8.00
CA VAL A 187 4.35 -21.62 -7.30
C VAL A 187 3.91 -21.31 -5.88
N ASP A 188 4.68 -21.75 -4.88
CA ASP A 188 4.40 -21.40 -3.48
C ASP A 188 4.48 -19.89 -3.28
N MET A 189 3.32 -19.29 -2.97
CA MET A 189 3.15 -17.85 -2.81
C MET A 189 3.84 -17.28 -1.56
N LYS A 190 4.30 -18.13 -0.65
CA LYS A 190 5.04 -17.76 0.56
C LYS A 190 6.54 -17.59 0.31
N THR A 191 7.02 -17.75 -0.91
CA THR A 191 8.45 -17.66 -1.27
C THR A 191 8.78 -16.37 -2.02
N ILE A 192 10.07 -16.03 -2.17
CA ILE A 192 10.51 -14.96 -3.07
C ILE A 192 9.97 -15.17 -4.50
N LYS A 193 9.87 -16.41 -4.98
CA LYS A 193 9.32 -16.70 -6.31
C LYS A 193 7.83 -16.33 -6.37
N GLY A 194 7.09 -16.66 -5.32
CA GLY A 194 5.71 -16.22 -5.12
C GLY A 194 5.56 -14.70 -5.14
N LEU A 195 6.41 -13.98 -4.39
CA LEU A 195 6.42 -12.52 -4.39
C LEU A 195 6.72 -11.94 -5.78
N LYS A 196 7.67 -12.52 -6.53
CA LYS A 196 7.96 -12.12 -7.92
C LYS A 196 6.76 -12.36 -8.83
N LEU A 197 6.05 -13.47 -8.66
CA LEU A 197 4.82 -13.74 -9.42
C LEU A 197 3.75 -12.69 -9.11
N MET A 198 3.56 -12.33 -7.84
CA MET A 198 2.63 -11.25 -7.46
C MET A 198 3.03 -9.91 -8.05
N LEU A 199 4.32 -9.58 -8.09
CA LEU A 199 4.80 -8.37 -8.74
C LEU A 199 4.46 -8.38 -10.24
N ILE A 200 4.65 -9.50 -10.93
CA ILE A 200 4.28 -9.65 -12.34
C ILE A 200 2.77 -9.45 -12.52
N ILE A 201 1.94 -10.11 -11.71
CA ILE A 201 0.48 -9.94 -11.73
C ILE A 201 0.10 -8.47 -11.51
N THR A 202 0.75 -7.80 -10.55
CA THR A 202 0.53 -6.38 -10.24
C THR A 202 0.82 -5.49 -11.44
N VAL A 203 1.96 -5.71 -12.10
CA VAL A 203 2.35 -4.95 -13.31
C VAL A 203 1.36 -5.21 -14.44
N LEU A 204 0.98 -6.46 -14.69
CA LEU A 204 0.02 -6.82 -15.74
C LEU A 204 -1.35 -6.19 -15.50
N LEU A 205 -1.89 -6.28 -14.28
CA LEU A 205 -3.15 -5.63 -13.91
C LEU A 205 -3.05 -4.12 -14.05
N SER A 206 -1.92 -3.50 -13.67
CA SER A 206 -1.72 -2.05 -13.84
C SER A 206 -1.74 -1.65 -15.32
N ILE A 207 -1.11 -2.44 -16.20
CA ILE A 207 -1.14 -2.20 -17.65
C ILE A 207 -2.58 -2.33 -18.19
N ILE A 208 -3.30 -3.38 -17.79
CA ILE A 208 -4.71 -3.60 -18.19
C ILE A 208 -5.57 -2.41 -17.76
N LEU A 209 -5.41 -1.93 -16.53
CA LEU A 209 -6.16 -0.79 -16.02
C LEU A 209 -5.83 0.52 -16.76
N ILE A 210 -4.56 0.75 -17.09
CA ILE A 210 -4.14 1.90 -17.90
C ILE A 210 -4.75 1.79 -19.31
N ALA A 211 -4.73 0.61 -19.93
CA ALA A 211 -5.34 0.38 -21.24
C ALA A 211 -6.85 0.59 -21.21
N LEU A 212 -7.54 0.05 -20.19
CA LEU A 212 -8.98 0.27 -19.97
C LEU A 212 -9.28 1.77 -19.87
N ARG A 213 -8.48 2.51 -19.10
CA ARG A 213 -8.62 3.96 -18.97
C ARG A 213 -8.50 4.67 -20.32
N VAL A 214 -7.49 4.32 -21.13
CA VAL A 214 -7.32 4.90 -22.46
C VAL A 214 -8.52 4.59 -23.35
N ILE A 215 -9.00 3.35 -23.36
CA ILE A 215 -10.18 2.94 -24.14
C ILE A 215 -11.40 3.76 -23.72
N ILE A 216 -11.66 3.90 -22.42
CA ILE A 216 -12.80 4.67 -21.93
C ILE A 216 -12.70 6.14 -22.35
N ILE A 217 -11.54 6.77 -22.19
CA ILE A 217 -11.34 8.17 -22.58
C ILE A 217 -11.48 8.36 -24.10
N THR A 218 -11.02 7.41 -24.92
CA THR A 218 -11.02 7.56 -26.38
C THR A 218 -12.37 7.23 -27.02
N PHE A 219 -13.14 6.30 -26.45
CA PHE A 219 -14.34 5.75 -27.10
C PHE A 219 -15.65 6.08 -26.39
N LEU A 220 -15.62 6.50 -25.12
CA LEU A 220 -16.83 6.77 -24.32
C LEU A 220 -16.97 8.23 -23.86
N ILE A 221 -15.99 9.07 -24.19
CA ILE A 221 -15.95 10.51 -23.94
C ILE A 221 -15.77 11.22 -25.27
#